data_AF-A0A411ZKV7-F1
#
_entry.id   AF-A0A411ZKV7-F1
#
_cell.length_a   1.000
_cell.length_b   1.000
_cell.length_c   1.000
_cell.angle_alpha   90.00
_cell.angle_beta   90.00
_cell.angle_gamma   90.00
#
_symmetry.space_group_name_H-M   'P 1'
#
loop_
_entity.id
_entity.type
_entity.pdbx_description
1 polymer ?
#
loop_
_entity_poly.entity_id
_entity_poly.type
_entity_poly.pdbx_seq_one_letter_code
_entity_poly.pdbx_strand_id
1 'polypeptide(L)'
;MYNRQPYDLDTRLKIVLLYRTKKYTIKDICGIYGISMASLMRWNRNYNGTESSLMDKTRISKFRTYSLNTRLEVVLLYRTGKYTLKELSIRYGCCVGSISRWNKKYDGTKNSLLD
;
A
#
# COMPACT_ATOMS: atom_id res chain seq x y z
N MET A 1 4.33 22.02 -13.71
CA MET A 1 3.81 20.77 -13.12
C MET A 1 4.75 20.36 -12.01
N TYR A 2 4.31 20.29 -10.74
CA TYR A 2 5.19 19.89 -9.64
C TYR A 2 5.23 18.35 -9.57
N ASN A 3 6.41 17.77 -9.82
CA ASN A 3 6.63 16.33 -9.79
C ASN A 3 6.33 15.76 -8.40
N ARG A 4 5.73 14.56 -8.37
CA ARG A 4 5.34 13.88 -7.14
C ARG A 4 6.54 13.19 -6.50
N GLN A 5 7.56 13.96 -6.11
CA GLN A 5 8.70 13.43 -5.39
C GLN A 5 8.28 13.03 -3.96
N PRO A 6 8.71 11.87 -3.47
CA PRO A 6 8.53 11.52 -2.07
C PRO A 6 9.37 12.50 -1.23
N TYR A 7 8.69 13.29 -0.40
CA TYR A 7 9.36 14.11 0.60
C TYR A 7 9.65 13.26 1.82
N ASP A 8 10.86 13.39 2.36
CA ASP A 8 11.27 12.77 3.62
C ASP A 8 10.38 13.23 4.76
N LEU A 9 10.23 12.37 5.76
CA LEU A 9 9.36 12.57 6.91
C LEU A 9 9.73 13.86 7.69
N ASP A 10 11.02 14.04 7.94
CA ASP A 10 11.57 15.22 8.61
C ASP A 10 11.24 16.53 7.86
N THR A 11 11.32 16.50 6.52
CA THR A 11 10.99 17.67 5.69
C THR A 11 9.49 18.01 5.82
N ARG A 12 8.61 17.00 5.80
CA ARG A 12 7.16 17.21 6.01
C ARG A 12 6.88 17.80 7.39
N LEU A 13 7.58 17.31 8.42
CA LEU A 13 7.44 17.79 9.78
C LEU A 13 7.83 19.27 9.88
N LYS A 14 9.01 19.63 9.37
CA LYS A 14 9.48 21.03 9.33
C LYS A 14 8.49 21.95 8.64
N ILE A 15 7.96 21.54 7.49
CA ILE A 15 6.98 22.29 6.70
C ILE A 15 5.68 22.54 7.51
N VAL A 16 5.15 21.50 8.15
CA VAL A 16 3.90 21.62 8.93
C VAL A 16 4.10 22.47 10.18
N LEU A 17 5.22 22.32 10.87
CA LEU A 17 5.56 23.15 12.02
C LEU A 17 5.69 24.62 11.60
N LEU A 18 6.39 24.89 10.51
CA LEU A 18 6.54 26.24 9.95
C LEU A 18 5.17 26.86 9.63
N TYR A 19 4.28 26.11 9.00
CA TYR A 19 2.90 26.55 8.75
C TYR A 19 2.13 26.86 10.05
N ARG A 20 2.26 26.02 11.09
CA ARG A 20 1.58 26.23 12.38
C ARG A 20 2.13 27.42 13.18
N THR A 21 3.35 27.86 12.93
CA THR A 21 3.87 29.11 13.52
C THR A 21 3.14 30.36 13.02
N LYS A 22 2.39 30.28 11.91
CA LYS A 22 1.69 31.39 11.24
C LYS A 22 2.58 32.57 10.81
N LYS A 23 3.91 32.40 10.81
CA LYS A 23 4.87 33.44 10.40
C LYS A 23 4.95 33.64 8.89
N TYR A 24 4.64 32.61 8.11
CA TYR A 24 4.74 32.61 6.65
C TYR A 24 3.40 32.26 6.02
N THR A 25 3.12 32.81 4.85
CA THR A 25 1.92 32.43 4.11
C THR A 25 2.11 31.06 3.46
N ILE A 26 0.99 30.44 3.10
CA ILE A 26 0.98 29.16 2.37
C ILE A 26 1.78 29.25 1.08
N LYS A 27 1.69 30.38 0.36
CA LYS A 27 2.40 30.60 -0.90
C LYS A 27 3.91 30.65 -0.70
N ASP A 28 4.36 31.34 0.36
CA ASP A 28 5.79 31.44 0.69
C ASP A 28 6.36 30.05 1.01
N ILE A 29 5.67 29.28 1.85
CA ILE A 29 6.10 27.92 2.21
C ILE A 29 6.13 27.02 0.97
N CYS A 30 5.12 27.12 0.10
CA CYS A 30 5.10 26.35 -1.15
C CYS A 30 6.25 26.73 -2.09
N GLY A 31 6.60 28.02 -2.17
CA GLY A 31 7.73 28.52 -2.96
C GLY A 31 9.09 28.05 -2.44
N ILE A 32 9.30 28.10 -1.12
CA ILE A 32 10.57 27.72 -0.47
C ILE A 32 10.84 26.22 -0.65
N TYR A 33 9.83 25.37 -0.44
CA TYR A 33 10.01 23.91 -0.43
C TYR A 33 9.61 23.23 -1.75
N GLY A 34 9.16 23.99 -2.75
CA GLY A 34 8.72 23.45 -4.04
C GLY A 34 7.51 22.50 -3.93
N ILE A 35 6.68 22.66 -2.90
CA ILE A 35 5.51 21.81 -2.64
C ILE A 35 4.23 22.44 -3.19
N SER A 36 3.22 21.60 -3.44
CA SER A 36 1.88 22.10 -3.71
C SER A 36 1.11 22.45 -2.44
N MET A 37 0.27 23.49 -2.52
CA MET A 37 -0.65 23.87 -1.43
C MET A 37 -1.52 22.69 -0.96
N ALA A 38 -1.96 21.83 -1.89
CA ALA A 38 -2.74 20.64 -1.57
C ALA A 38 -1.96 19.63 -0.71
N SER A 39 -0.64 19.49 -0.94
CA SER A 39 0.20 18.60 -0.13
C SER A 39 0.39 19.13 1.28
N LEU A 40 0.68 20.43 1.41
CA LEU A 40 0.77 21.11 2.70
C LEU A 40 -0.53 20.94 3.51
N MET A 41 -1.68 21.22 2.89
CA MET A 41 -2.97 21.10 3.57
C MET A 41 -3.28 19.67 3.99
N ARG A 42 -2.95 18.67 3.15
CA ARG A 42 -3.11 17.26 3.49
C ARG A 42 -2.25 16.87 4.70
N TRP A 43 -0.97 17.28 4.71
CA TRP A 43 -0.07 17.00 5.83
C TRP A 43 -0.53 17.69 7.11
N ASN A 44 -0.88 18.97 7.06
CA ASN A 44 -1.36 19.70 8.24
C ASN A 44 -2.65 19.11 8.80
N ARG A 45 -3.58 18.63 7.95
CA ARG A 45 -4.81 17.95 8.38
C ARG A 45 -4.51 16.63 9.10
N ASN A 46 -3.53 15.87 8.62
CA ASN A 46 -3.15 14.59 9.22
C ASN A 46 -2.33 14.77 10.50
N TYR A 47 -1.63 15.90 10.66
CA TYR A 47 -0.71 16.13 11.76
C TYR A 47 -1.44 16.26 13.11
N ASN A 48 -1.22 15.28 13.98
CA ASN A 48 -1.80 15.22 15.33
C ASN A 48 -0.82 15.67 16.43
N GLY A 49 0.34 16.24 16.07
CA GLY A 49 1.42 16.58 17.01
C GLY A 49 2.54 15.54 17.09
N THR A 50 2.41 14.39 16.41
CA THR A 50 3.46 13.36 16.33
C THR A 50 4.00 13.24 14.91
N GLU A 51 5.30 13.00 14.76
CA GLU A 51 5.94 12.79 13.45
C GLU A 51 5.34 11.58 12.71
N SER A 52 4.96 10.54 13.46
CA SER A 52 4.33 9.32 12.95
C SER A 52 3.07 9.59 12.10
N SER A 53 2.31 10.64 12.43
CA SER A 53 1.11 11.02 11.69
C SER A 53 1.37 11.52 10.26
N LEU A 54 2.61 11.89 9.94
CA LEU A 54 3.04 12.35 8.62
C LEU A 54 3.68 11.23 7.78
N MET A 55 3.89 10.05 8.37
CA MET A 55 4.38 8.89 7.64
C MET A 55 3.42 8.51 6.53
N ASP A 56 3.99 8.08 5.40
CA ASP A 56 3.18 7.49 4.35
C ASP A 56 2.52 6.24 4.91
N LYS A 57 1.18 6.18 4.77
CA LYS A 57 0.47 4.94 5.01
C LYS A 57 1.05 3.92 4.06
N THR A 58 1.64 2.87 4.60
CA THR A 58 2.08 1.73 3.82
C THR A 58 0.90 1.32 2.94
N ARG A 59 1.13 1.23 1.63
CA ARG A 59 0.17 0.62 0.70
C ARG A 59 0.20 -0.89 0.94
N ILE A 60 -0.18 -1.31 2.15
CA ILE A 60 -0.54 -2.70 2.36
C ILE A 60 -1.81 -2.87 1.53
N SER A 61 -1.69 -3.64 0.45
CA SER A 61 -2.82 -4.02 -0.38
C SER A 61 -3.95 -4.46 0.54
N LYS A 62 -5.08 -3.74 0.52
CA LYS A 62 -6.20 -3.98 1.43
C LYS A 62 -6.88 -5.33 1.20
N PHE A 63 -6.40 -6.12 0.23
CA PHE A 63 -6.75 -7.51 0.10
C PHE A 63 -5.86 -8.31 1.03
N ARG A 64 -6.47 -8.80 2.12
CA ARG A 64 -6.02 -9.94 2.93
C ARG A 64 -5.12 -10.84 2.11
N THR A 65 -3.81 -10.67 2.26
CA THR A 65 -2.84 -11.41 1.47
C THR A 65 -2.95 -12.84 1.96
N TYR A 66 -3.59 -13.73 1.18
CA TYR A 66 -3.52 -15.17 1.45
C TYR A 66 -2.06 -15.50 1.62
N SER A 67 -1.73 -16.16 2.74
CA SER A 67 -0.35 -16.51 3.03
C SER A 67 0.23 -17.27 1.84
N LEU A 68 1.52 -17.10 1.57
CA LEU A 68 2.16 -17.76 0.44
C LEU A 68 2.00 -19.29 0.53
N ASN A 69 1.96 -19.83 1.75
CA ASN A 69 1.68 -21.24 2.02
C ASN A 69 0.27 -21.64 1.59
N THR A 70 -0.75 -20.84 1.95
CA THR A 70 -2.14 -21.09 1.55
C THR A 70 -2.29 -21.08 0.03
N ARG A 71 -1.66 -20.13 -0.66
CA ARG A 71 -1.68 -20.08 -2.14
C ARG A 71 -1.07 -21.34 -2.74
N LEU A 72 0.09 -21.75 -2.24
CA LEU A 72 0.80 -22.94 -2.72
C LEU A 72 -0.03 -24.21 -2.50
N GLU A 73 -0.54 -24.40 -1.28
CA GLU A 73 -1.33 -25.56 -0.91
C GLU A 73 -2.56 -25.71 -1.80
N VAL A 74 -3.31 -24.62 -2.01
CA VAL A 74 -4.49 -24.62 -2.87
C VAL A 74 -4.15 -24.96 -4.31
N VAL A 75 -3.06 -24.42 -4.86
CA VAL A 75 -2.62 -24.72 -6.23
C VAL A 75 -2.19 -26.18 -6.39
N LEU A 76 -1.44 -26.72 -5.41
CA LEU A 76 -1.02 -28.12 -5.42
C LEU A 76 -2.24 -29.04 -5.36
N LEU A 77 -3.20 -28.77 -4.48
CA LEU A 77 -4.44 -29.54 -4.39
C LEU A 77 -5.25 -29.48 -5.68
N TYR A 78 -5.36 -28.31 -6.32
CA TYR A 78 -6.03 -28.18 -7.61
C TYR A 78 -5.32 -29.00 -8.70
N ARG A 79 -3.98 -28.96 -8.75
CA ARG A 79 -3.18 -29.72 -9.73
C ARG A 79 -3.24 -31.24 -9.54
N THR A 80 -3.66 -31.75 -8.37
CA THR A 80 -3.93 -33.19 -8.22
C THR A 80 -5.13 -33.68 -9.04
N GLY A 81 -5.97 -32.76 -9.54
CA GLY A 81 -7.20 -33.09 -10.26
C GLY A 81 -8.35 -33.60 -9.39
N LYS A 82 -8.13 -33.79 -8.08
CA LYS A 82 -9.13 -34.33 -7.14
C LYS A 82 -10.17 -33.31 -6.66
N TYR A 83 -9.88 -32.02 -6.82
CA TYR A 83 -10.72 -30.93 -6.32
C TYR A 83 -10.99 -29.91 -7.41
N THR A 84 -12.23 -29.43 -7.44
CA THR A 84 -12.63 -28.29 -8.27
C THR A 84 -12.24 -26.97 -7.62
N LEU A 85 -12.12 -25.91 -8.43
CA LEU A 85 -11.86 -24.56 -7.93
C LEU A 85 -12.93 -24.09 -6.94
N LYS A 86 -14.19 -24.53 -7.11
CA LYS A 86 -15.31 -24.17 -6.25
C LYS A 86 -15.19 -24.82 -4.86
N GLU A 87 -14.81 -26.08 -4.80
CA GLU A 87 -14.58 -26.78 -3.52
C GLU A 87 -13.42 -26.15 -2.74
N LEU A 88 -12.31 -25.84 -3.42
CA LEU A 88 -11.17 -25.17 -2.81
C LEU A 88 -11.51 -23.74 -2.36
N SER A 89 -12.34 -23.04 -3.12
CA SER A 89 -12.85 -21.71 -2.77
C SER A 89 -13.62 -21.72 -1.45
N ILE A 90 -14.54 -22.67 -1.29
CA ILE A 90 -15.32 -22.84 -0.05
C ILE A 90 -14.40 -23.23 1.11
N ARG A 91 -13.50 -24.20 0.92
CA ARG A 91 -12.62 -24.72 1.98
C ARG A 91 -11.66 -23.66 2.54
N TYR A 92 -11.04 -22.86 1.68
CA TYR A 92 -9.98 -21.93 2.08
C TYR A 92 -10.46 -20.47 2.13
N GLY A 93 -11.75 -20.19 1.94
CA GLY A 93 -12.28 -18.82 1.87
C GLY A 93 -11.64 -17.97 0.77
N CYS A 94 -11.19 -18.63 -0.30
CA CYS A 94 -10.51 -18.03 -1.44
C CYS A 94 -11.50 -17.75 -2.56
N CYS A 95 -11.45 -16.59 -3.23
CA CYS A 95 -12.26 -16.43 -4.44
C CYS A 95 -11.73 -17.34 -5.56
N VAL A 96 -12.62 -18.00 -6.31
CA VAL A 96 -12.27 -18.87 -7.46
C VAL A 96 -11.30 -18.18 -8.43
N GLY A 97 -11.53 -16.91 -8.75
CA GLY A 97 -10.65 -16.13 -9.63
C GLY A 97 -9.23 -15.94 -9.07
N SER A 98 -9.07 -15.87 -7.74
CA SER A 98 -7.76 -15.82 -7.10
C SER A 98 -7.01 -17.14 -7.29
N ILE A 99 -7.70 -18.26 -7.08
CA ILE A 99 -7.13 -19.60 -7.26
C ILE A 99 -6.69 -19.83 -8.71
N SER A 100 -7.55 -19.48 -9.67
CA SER A 100 -7.23 -19.57 -11.10
C SER A 100 -5.99 -18.74 -11.47
N ARG A 101 -5.90 -17.51 -10.96
CA ARG A 101 -4.72 -16.65 -11.16
C ARG A 101 -3.45 -17.25 -10.57
N TRP A 102 -3.51 -17.82 -9.36
CA TRP A 102 -2.36 -18.47 -8.74
C TRP A 102 -1.89 -19.68 -9.55
N ASN A 103 -2.81 -20.54 -9.99
CA ASN A 103 -2.46 -21.69 -10.82
C ASN A 103 -1.82 -21.27 -12.16
N LYS A 104 -2.29 -20.17 -12.77
CA LYS A 104 -1.69 -19.61 -14.00
C LYS A 104 -0.27 -19.06 -13.77
N LYS A 105 0.00 -18.50 -12.59
CA LYS A 105 1.35 -18.03 -12.21
C LYS A 105 2.29 -19.14 -11.75
N TYR A 106 1.77 -20.33 -11.42
CA TYR A 106 2.56 -21.37 -10.76
C TYR A 106 3.48 -22.11 -11.75
N ASP A 107 4.79 -21.87 -11.61
CA ASP A 107 5.85 -22.47 -12.45
C ASP A 107 6.48 -23.73 -11.83
N GLY A 108 6.01 -24.15 -10.65
CA GLY A 108 6.61 -25.24 -9.86
C GLY A 108 7.32 -24.75 -8.60
N THR A 109 7.67 -23.46 -8.52
CA THR A 109 8.33 -22.86 -7.37
C THR A 109 7.36 -22.06 -6.51
N LYS A 110 7.62 -22.03 -5.19
CA LYS A 110 6.82 -21.23 -4.26
C LYS A 110 6.93 -19.72 -4.55
N ASN A 111 8.07 -19.28 -5.07
CA ASN A 111 8.35 -17.87 -5.33
C ASN A 111 7.49 -17.29 -6.45
N SER A 112 7.03 -18.10 -7.40
CA SER A 112 6.17 -17.62 -8.49
C SER A 112 4.77 -17.16 -8.03
N LEU A 113 4.40 -17.50 -6.79
CA LEU A 113 3.14 -17.09 -6.14
C LEU A 113 3.27 -15.79 -5.32
N LEU A 114 4.46 -15.19 -5.30
CA LEU A 114 4.66 -13.82 -4.83
C LEU A 114 3.95 -12.84 -5.77
N ASP A 115 3.49 -11.72 -5.19
CA ASP A 115 2.79 -10.67 -5.94
C ASP A 115 3.77 -9.77 -6.71
#